data_AF-A0A9P6JMG5-F1
#
_entry.id   AF-A0A9P6JMG5-F1
#
_cell.length_a   1.000
_cell.length_b   1.000
_cell.length_c   1.000
_cell.angle_alpha   90.00
_cell.angle_beta   90.00
_cell.angle_gamma   90.00
#
_symmetry.space_group_name_H-M   'P 1'
#
loop_
_entity.id
_entity.type
_entity.pdbx_description
1 polymer ?
#
loop_
_entity_poly.entity_id
_entity_poly.type
_entity_poly.pdbx_seq_one_letter_code
_entity_poly.pdbx_strand_id
1 'polypeptide(L)'
;LALFCAACPQPGLNLPMNHQNDPDSPPLMRILAVDGNENADHIKSRSTAGDFALTQGQAFMTEPVAYKAFLVQALLNAPQFTQKPTCNNHNVIKHANCRNANLDITGIAAHACARHGCFAPGSVVDLQKGERQMNIDYSVSEALTTTRNDGLKSLLLIYDVMCQYKVHLGDRFDATPEHLQWPDSLDTVLSAIGKFHVHTHQESCLYRYSPSYIPDAAQVAGEIVESLWARLNKISVSLRTASIQHRIEVLDDHMNNSNFKKIIHAGEHNAEAIPQGS
;
A
#
# COMPACT_ATOMS: atom_id res chain seq x y z
N LEU A 1 -7.18 -9.09 14.99
CA LEU A 1 -8.13 -9.16 13.86
C LEU A 1 -8.15 -7.79 13.18
N ALA A 2 -7.57 -7.67 11.99
CA ALA A 2 -7.61 -6.43 11.20
C ALA A 2 -8.79 -6.45 10.22
N LEU A 3 -9.57 -5.37 10.23
CA LEU A 3 -10.64 -5.17 9.25
C LEU A 3 -10.05 -4.61 7.96
N PHE A 4 -10.46 -5.16 6.81
CA PHE A 4 -10.12 -4.62 5.49
C PHE A 4 -11.39 -4.27 4.70
N CYS A 5 -11.22 -3.71 3.50
CA CYS A 5 -12.35 -3.20 2.72
C CYS A 5 -13.39 -4.29 2.39
N ALA A 6 -14.57 -4.20 3.01
CA ALA A 6 -15.69 -5.10 2.77
C ALA A 6 -16.36 -4.90 1.39
N ALA A 7 -16.25 -3.70 0.82
CA ALA A 7 -16.86 -3.35 -0.47
C ALA A 7 -16.01 -3.75 -1.68
N CYS A 8 -14.72 -4.07 -1.49
CA CYS A 8 -13.89 -4.56 -2.58
C CYS A 8 -14.31 -5.98 -3.00
N PRO A 9 -14.09 -6.35 -4.28
CA PRO A 9 -14.48 -7.66 -4.80
C PRO A 9 -13.72 -8.79 -4.10
N GLN A 10 -14.45 -9.75 -3.56
CA GLN A 10 -13.95 -10.90 -2.80
C GLN A 10 -14.62 -12.18 -3.30
N PRO A 11 -13.95 -12.95 -4.18
CA PRO A 11 -14.44 -14.22 -4.68
C PRO A 11 -14.88 -15.15 -3.54
N GLY A 12 -16.05 -15.77 -3.69
CA GLY A 12 -16.63 -16.67 -2.69
C GLY A 12 -17.27 -15.99 -1.47
N LEU A 13 -17.23 -14.66 -1.36
CA LEU A 13 -17.85 -13.92 -0.25
C LEU A 13 -18.93 -12.93 -0.72
N ASN A 14 -18.55 -11.94 -1.53
CA ASN A 14 -19.44 -10.85 -1.95
C ASN A 14 -19.60 -10.74 -3.47
N LEU A 15 -19.22 -11.79 -4.20
CA LEU A 15 -19.39 -11.91 -5.64
C LEU A 15 -20.27 -13.12 -5.99
N PRO A 16 -21.04 -13.07 -7.09
CA PRO A 16 -21.75 -14.24 -7.61
C PRO A 16 -20.80 -15.42 -7.83
N MET A 17 -21.26 -16.65 -7.55
CA MET A 17 -20.41 -17.85 -7.69
C MET A 17 -19.88 -18.04 -9.11
N ASN A 18 -20.64 -17.64 -10.12
CA ASN A 18 -20.31 -17.76 -11.53
C ASN A 18 -19.66 -16.49 -12.13
N HIS A 19 -19.24 -15.50 -11.32
CA HIS A 19 -18.72 -14.22 -11.82
C HIS A 19 -17.60 -14.35 -12.87
N GLN A 20 -16.78 -15.41 -12.79
CA GLN A 20 -15.69 -15.65 -13.75
C GLN A 20 -16.18 -16.10 -15.14
N ASN A 21 -17.34 -16.74 -15.21
CA ASN A 21 -17.93 -17.29 -16.43
C ASN A 21 -19.12 -16.47 -16.93
N ASP A 22 -19.48 -15.42 -16.21
CA ASP A 22 -20.60 -14.56 -16.52
C ASP A 22 -20.14 -13.43 -17.47
N PRO A 23 -20.59 -13.42 -18.74
CA PRO A 23 -20.20 -12.39 -19.70
C PRO A 23 -20.71 -11.00 -19.32
N ASP A 24 -21.72 -10.91 -18.45
CA ASP A 24 -22.27 -9.65 -17.94
C ASP A 24 -21.61 -9.21 -16.63
N SER A 25 -20.65 -9.99 -16.10
CA SER A 25 -19.95 -9.62 -14.88
C SER A 25 -19.15 -8.33 -15.11
N PRO A 26 -19.28 -7.32 -14.23
CA PRO A 26 -18.44 -6.15 -14.36
C PRO A 26 -16.97 -6.57 -14.19
N PRO A 27 -16.03 -5.85 -14.80
CA PRO A 27 -14.62 -6.13 -14.64
C PRO A 27 -14.21 -5.98 -13.17
N LEU A 28 -13.88 -7.11 -12.54
CA LEU A 28 -13.55 -7.19 -11.13
C LEU A 28 -12.06 -7.03 -10.94
N MET A 29 -11.68 -5.89 -10.35
CA MET A 29 -10.29 -5.60 -10.05
C MET A 29 -10.10 -5.13 -8.61
N ARG A 30 -8.96 -5.53 -8.04
CA ARG A 30 -8.43 -4.93 -6.82
C ARG A 30 -7.71 -3.64 -7.18
N ILE A 31 -8.00 -2.55 -6.47
CA ILE A 31 -7.33 -1.26 -6.69
C ILE A 31 -6.65 -0.86 -5.38
N LEU A 32 -5.32 -0.83 -5.40
CA LEU A 32 -4.50 -0.47 -4.25
C LEU A 32 -3.67 0.77 -4.58
N ALA A 33 -3.66 1.73 -3.67
CA ALA A 33 -2.76 2.88 -3.70
C ALA A 33 -1.71 2.72 -2.62
N VAL A 34 -0.49 3.19 -2.88
CA VAL A 34 0.61 3.19 -1.93
C VAL A 34 1.29 4.55 -1.87
N ASP A 35 1.66 4.92 -0.65
CA ASP A 35 2.41 6.14 -0.35
C ASP A 35 3.25 5.95 0.92
N GLY A 36 4.34 6.71 1.03
CA GLY A 36 5.20 6.80 2.20
C GLY A 36 4.75 7.94 3.13
N ASN A 37 5.13 7.84 4.40
CA ASN A 37 4.82 8.86 5.40
C ASN A 37 5.97 9.01 6.39
N GLU A 38 6.76 10.06 6.19
CA GLU A 38 7.92 10.40 7.00
C GLU A 38 7.55 11.06 8.34
N ASN A 39 6.28 11.46 8.53
CA ASN A 39 5.82 11.99 9.83
C ASN A 39 5.66 10.88 10.88
N ALA A 40 5.63 9.61 10.45
CA ALA A 40 5.60 8.44 11.33
C ALA A 40 7.00 7.91 11.66
N ASP A 41 7.96 8.82 11.85
CA ASP A 41 9.31 8.51 12.26
C ASP A 41 9.39 8.02 13.72
N HIS A 42 10.54 7.43 14.06
CA HIS A 42 10.80 6.95 15.41
C HIS A 42 12.26 7.19 15.80
N ILE A 43 12.46 7.68 17.02
CA ILE A 43 13.76 7.95 17.61
C ILE A 43 14.27 6.67 18.27
N LYS A 44 15.54 6.35 18.04
CA LYS A 44 16.20 5.20 18.66
C LYS A 44 15.99 5.17 20.17
N SER A 45 15.36 4.09 20.65
CA SER A 45 15.28 3.83 22.08
C SER A 45 16.65 3.45 22.64
N ARG A 46 16.91 3.84 23.90
CA ARG A 46 18.12 3.44 24.64
C ARG A 46 18.06 2.01 25.18
N SER A 47 16.86 1.43 25.29
CA SER A 47 16.63 0.07 25.79
C SER A 47 15.33 -0.50 25.22
N THR A 48 15.37 -1.77 24.84
CA THR A 48 14.19 -2.56 24.43
C THR A 48 13.82 -3.60 25.48
N ALA A 49 14.42 -3.54 26.68
CA ALA A 49 14.15 -4.49 27.74
C ALA A 49 12.69 -4.38 28.20
N GLY A 50 11.94 -5.49 28.09
CA GLY A 50 10.53 -5.55 28.48
C GLY A 50 9.53 -5.10 27.41
N ASP A 51 9.98 -4.83 26.18
CA ASP A 51 9.10 -4.49 25.06
C ASP A 51 8.69 -5.77 24.32
N PHE A 52 7.44 -6.20 24.50
CA PHE A 52 6.90 -7.45 23.96
C PHE A 52 5.76 -7.18 22.99
N ALA A 53 5.75 -7.87 21.86
CA ALA A 53 4.72 -7.74 20.85
C ALA A 53 3.45 -8.50 21.25
N LEU A 54 2.30 -7.84 21.29
CA LEU A 54 1.01 -8.53 21.49
C LEU A 54 0.43 -9.09 20.19
N THR A 55 0.57 -8.37 19.08
CA THR A 55 -0.07 -8.73 17.81
C THR A 55 0.86 -9.44 16.82
N GLN A 56 2.18 -9.25 16.93
CA GLN A 56 3.20 -9.90 16.05
C GLN A 56 2.83 -9.87 14.55
N GLY A 57 2.46 -8.69 14.03
CA GLY A 57 2.14 -8.53 12.61
C GLY A 57 0.75 -9.03 12.19
N GLN A 58 -0.11 -9.46 13.13
CA GLN A 58 -1.47 -9.94 12.83
C GLN A 58 -2.50 -8.81 12.60
N ALA A 59 -2.04 -7.58 12.38
CA ALA A 59 -2.87 -6.41 12.16
C ALA A 59 -2.48 -5.65 10.89
N PHE A 60 -2.01 -4.40 10.96
CA PHE A 60 -1.66 -3.58 9.79
C PHE A 60 -0.15 -3.52 9.57
N MET A 61 0.61 -3.33 10.64
CA MET A 61 2.07 -3.41 10.59
C MET A 61 2.51 -4.82 10.21
N THR A 62 3.51 -4.92 9.34
CA THR A 62 4.14 -6.20 8.95
C THR A 62 4.73 -6.94 10.14
N GLU A 63 4.80 -8.26 10.07
CA GLU A 63 5.56 -9.06 11.04
C GLU A 63 7.06 -8.70 10.96
N PRO A 64 7.67 -8.17 12.05
CA PRO A 64 9.00 -7.59 11.98
C PRO A 64 10.12 -8.56 11.61
N VAL A 65 10.03 -9.84 12.00
CA VAL A 65 11.08 -10.84 11.77
C VAL A 65 11.14 -11.23 10.29
N ALA A 66 10.00 -11.59 9.70
CA ALA A 66 9.84 -11.94 8.29
C ALA A 66 10.21 -10.76 7.39
N TYR A 67 9.73 -9.56 7.73
CA TYR A 67 10.07 -8.36 6.97
C TYR A 67 11.57 -8.06 7.01
N LYS A 68 12.21 -8.18 8.18
CA LYS A 68 13.67 -7.99 8.30
C LYS A 68 14.45 -9.07 7.51
N ALA A 69 14.00 -10.31 7.53
CA ALA A 69 14.60 -11.38 6.73
C ALA A 69 14.51 -11.08 5.23
N PHE A 70 13.34 -10.64 4.76
CA PHE A 70 13.14 -10.18 3.40
C PHE A 70 14.09 -9.03 3.05
N LEU A 71 14.21 -7.99 3.88
CA LEU A 71 15.10 -6.85 3.59
C LEU A 71 16.56 -7.28 3.41
N VAL A 72 17.01 -8.29 4.15
CA VAL A 72 18.35 -8.87 3.99
C VAL A 72 18.45 -9.59 2.64
N GLN A 73 17.48 -10.45 2.31
CA GLN A 73 17.47 -11.18 1.04
C GLN A 73 17.36 -10.26 -0.17
N ALA A 74 16.48 -9.25 -0.12
CA ALA A 74 16.34 -8.26 -1.18
C ALA A 74 17.64 -7.48 -1.42
N LEU A 75 18.43 -7.20 -0.37
CA LEU A 75 19.74 -6.55 -0.53
C LEU A 75 20.81 -7.47 -1.14
N LEU A 76 20.69 -8.79 -0.95
CA LEU A 76 21.63 -9.79 -1.49
C LEU A 76 21.28 -10.19 -2.92
N ASN A 77 19.99 -10.35 -3.21
CA ASN A 77 19.49 -11.02 -4.41
C ASN A 77 18.89 -10.05 -5.43
N ALA A 78 18.31 -8.92 -5.00
CA ALA A 78 17.70 -8.00 -5.94
C ALA A 78 18.80 -7.29 -6.73
N PRO A 79 18.74 -7.28 -8.07
CA PRO A 79 19.67 -6.51 -8.87
C PRO A 79 19.64 -5.05 -8.41
N GLN A 80 20.80 -4.42 -8.22
CA GLN A 80 20.86 -2.98 -8.04
C GLN A 80 20.53 -2.31 -9.37
N PHE A 81 19.23 -2.23 -9.68
CA PHE A 81 18.73 -1.53 -10.84
C PHE A 81 19.05 -0.05 -10.68
N THR A 82 20.18 0.36 -11.23
CA THR A 82 20.57 1.77 -11.28
C THR A 82 19.80 2.42 -12.43
N GLN A 83 18.50 2.61 -12.23
CA GLN A 83 17.66 3.22 -13.26
C GLN A 83 17.92 4.73 -13.27
N LYS A 84 18.30 5.26 -14.44
CA LYS A 84 18.35 6.70 -14.60
C LYS A 84 16.92 7.24 -14.50
N PRO A 85 16.70 8.34 -13.75
CA PRO A 85 15.47 9.11 -13.80
C PRO A 85 15.01 9.34 -15.24
N THR A 86 13.89 8.76 -15.65
CA THR A 86 13.30 9.05 -16.98
C THR A 86 12.18 10.08 -16.89
N CYS A 87 11.94 10.68 -15.72
CA CYS A 87 10.83 11.58 -15.45
C CYS A 87 11.26 12.76 -14.55
N ASN A 88 10.56 13.89 -14.70
CA ASN A 88 10.94 15.19 -14.16
C ASN A 88 10.91 15.30 -12.62
N ASN A 89 10.03 14.58 -11.91
CA ASN A 89 9.78 14.81 -10.48
C ASN A 89 10.69 14.02 -9.51
N HIS A 90 11.99 13.91 -9.83
CA HIS A 90 12.91 13.05 -9.08
C HIS A 90 13.44 13.61 -7.75
N ASN A 91 13.08 14.85 -7.40
CA ASN A 91 13.57 15.47 -6.18
C ASN A 91 12.97 14.84 -4.92
N VAL A 92 11.79 14.21 -5.02
CA VAL A 92 11.13 13.52 -3.89
C VAL A 92 11.94 12.30 -3.43
N ILE A 93 12.37 11.42 -4.35
CA ILE A 93 13.14 10.21 -4.04
C ILE A 93 14.55 10.54 -3.48
N LYS A 94 15.16 11.65 -3.92
CA LYS A 94 16.53 12.02 -3.51
C LYS A 94 16.59 12.64 -2.10
N HIS A 95 15.57 13.37 -1.66
CA HIS A 95 15.52 13.92 -0.30
C HIS A 95 15.07 12.90 0.75
N ALA A 96 14.23 11.92 0.38
CA ALA A 96 13.77 10.87 1.29
C ALA A 96 14.88 9.90 1.75
N ASN A 97 15.94 9.74 0.95
CA ASN A 97 17.04 8.80 1.24
C ASN A 97 18.11 9.32 2.20
N CYS A 98 17.86 10.40 2.94
CA CYS A 98 18.79 10.91 3.96
C CYS A 98 18.62 10.11 5.26
N ARG A 99 19.65 9.33 5.62
CA ARG A 99 19.67 8.61 6.90
C ARG A 99 19.88 9.62 8.03
N ASN A 100 18.91 9.75 8.93
CA ASN A 100 19.12 10.44 10.19
C ASN A 100 19.71 9.46 11.21
N ALA A 101 20.89 9.76 11.76
CA ALA A 101 21.57 8.88 12.71
C ALA A 101 20.79 8.65 14.01
N ASN A 102 19.85 9.54 14.34
CA ASN A 102 19.05 9.48 15.56
C ASN A 102 17.76 8.66 15.39
N LEU A 103 17.37 8.31 14.15
CA LEU A 103 16.17 7.54 13.85
C LEU A 103 16.54 6.08 13.58
N ASP A 104 15.75 5.15 14.10
CA ASP A 104 15.73 3.75 13.67
C ASP A 104 14.67 3.53 12.57
N ILE A 105 13.60 4.32 12.57
CA ILE A 105 12.56 4.33 11.54
C ILE A 105 12.41 5.76 11.01
N THR A 106 12.54 5.94 9.70
CA THR A 106 12.43 7.25 9.02
C THR A 106 11.00 7.59 8.61
N GLY A 107 10.08 6.63 8.72
CA GLY A 107 8.68 6.74 8.31
C GLY A 107 8.06 5.36 8.12
N ILE A 108 6.83 5.33 7.63
CA ILE A 108 6.13 4.10 7.21
C ILE A 108 5.68 4.20 5.76
N ALA A 109 5.40 3.10 5.10
CA ALA A 109 4.62 3.08 3.86
C ALA A 109 3.49 2.05 3.98
N ALA A 110 2.38 2.26 3.29
CA ALA A 110 1.25 1.34 3.33
C ALA A 110 0.47 1.30 2.03
N HIS A 111 -0.08 0.12 1.74
CA HIS A 111 -1.12 -0.01 0.75
C HIS A 111 -2.50 0.22 1.37
N ALA A 112 -3.37 0.90 0.64
CA ALA A 112 -4.78 1.04 0.98
C ALA A 112 -5.66 0.82 -0.24
N CYS A 113 -6.90 0.43 -0.01
CA CYS A 113 -7.93 0.41 -1.05
C CYS A 113 -8.11 1.82 -1.62
N ALA A 114 -7.80 2.01 -2.91
CA ALA A 114 -7.87 3.31 -3.56
C ALA A 114 -9.31 3.86 -3.66
N ARG A 115 -10.32 2.98 -3.65
CA ARG A 115 -11.74 3.34 -3.77
C ARG A 115 -12.36 3.78 -2.46
N HIS A 116 -12.10 3.01 -1.39
CA HIS A 116 -12.82 3.16 -0.13
C HIS A 116 -11.93 3.63 1.02
N GLY A 117 -10.60 3.68 0.84
CA GLY A 117 -9.65 4.19 1.82
C GLY A 117 -9.43 3.28 3.03
N CYS A 118 -9.69 1.99 2.92
CA CYS A 118 -9.31 1.05 3.98
C CYS A 118 -7.83 0.64 3.80
N PHE A 119 -7.02 0.75 4.86
CA PHE A 119 -5.67 0.19 4.88
C PHE A 119 -5.70 -1.32 4.61
N ALA A 120 -4.72 -1.83 3.86
CA ALA A 120 -4.54 -3.26 3.68
C ALA A 120 -3.81 -3.83 4.91
N PRO A 121 -4.36 -4.87 5.58
CA PRO A 121 -3.70 -5.53 6.70
C PRO A 121 -2.31 -6.07 6.32
N GLY A 122 -1.39 -6.15 7.26
CA GLY A 122 -0.01 -6.61 7.05
C GLY A 122 0.82 -5.76 6.08
N SER A 123 0.25 -4.78 5.37
CA SER A 123 0.98 -4.03 4.34
C SER A 123 1.82 -2.88 4.87
N VAL A 124 1.68 -2.50 6.14
CA VAL A 124 2.36 -1.32 6.66
C VAL A 124 3.79 -1.66 7.06
N VAL A 125 4.74 -1.07 6.34
CA VAL A 125 6.16 -1.35 6.49
C VAL A 125 6.88 -0.16 7.14
N ASP A 126 7.80 -0.44 8.06
CA ASP A 126 8.74 0.57 8.54
C ASP A 126 9.82 0.84 7.49
N LEU A 127 10.18 2.12 7.33
CA LEU A 127 11.22 2.61 6.42
C LEU A 127 12.53 2.83 7.18
N GLN A 128 13.63 2.23 6.73
CA GLN A 128 14.94 2.36 7.41
C GLN A 128 15.76 3.56 6.90
N LYS A 129 15.51 3.99 5.66
CA LYS A 129 16.22 5.08 5.00
C LYS A 129 15.40 5.58 3.81
N GLY A 130 14.30 6.26 4.11
CA GLY A 130 13.34 6.68 3.10
C GLY A 130 12.61 5.51 2.43
N GLU A 131 11.79 5.85 1.46
CA GLU A 131 10.98 4.91 0.71
C GLU A 131 11.80 4.22 -0.38
N ARG A 132 12.29 3.00 -0.10
CA ARG A 132 12.98 2.17 -1.09
C ARG A 132 11.98 1.22 -1.73
N GLN A 133 12.20 0.89 -3.00
CA GLN A 133 11.32 -0.01 -3.75
C GLN A 133 11.11 -1.36 -3.03
N MET A 134 12.14 -1.93 -2.40
CA MET A 134 12.00 -3.16 -1.60
C MET A 134 10.97 -3.03 -0.46
N ASN A 135 10.85 -1.85 0.16
CA ASN A 135 9.85 -1.62 1.20
C ASN A 135 8.44 -1.76 0.60
N ILE A 136 8.24 -1.16 -0.58
CA ILE A 136 6.97 -1.19 -1.31
C ILE A 136 6.66 -2.57 -1.90
N ASP A 137 7.68 -3.31 -2.34
CA ASP A 137 7.53 -4.67 -2.85
C ASP A 137 6.95 -5.61 -1.77
N TYR A 138 7.48 -5.56 -0.55
CA TYR A 138 6.95 -6.34 0.57
C TYR A 138 5.54 -5.88 0.95
N SER A 139 5.33 -4.57 1.02
CA SER A 139 4.03 -3.97 1.33
C SER A 139 2.93 -4.43 0.36
N VAL A 140 3.21 -4.46 -0.95
CA VAL A 140 2.22 -4.91 -1.94
C VAL A 140 2.00 -6.42 -1.87
N SER A 141 3.05 -7.22 -1.65
CA SER A 141 2.93 -8.68 -1.48
C SER A 141 1.99 -9.03 -0.32
N GLU A 142 2.20 -8.40 0.84
CA GLU A 142 1.32 -8.58 2.00
C GLU A 142 -0.11 -8.10 1.70
N ALA A 143 -0.28 -6.95 1.06
CA ALA A 143 -1.59 -6.42 0.72
C ALA A 143 -2.40 -7.35 -0.21
N LEU A 144 -1.74 -8.03 -1.15
CA LEU A 144 -2.40 -8.98 -2.06
C LEU A 144 -2.93 -10.19 -1.30
N THR A 145 -2.11 -10.74 -0.41
CA THR A 145 -2.47 -11.88 0.45
C THR A 145 -3.61 -11.52 1.40
N THR A 146 -3.47 -10.42 2.15
CA THR A 146 -4.39 -10.10 3.24
C THR A 146 -5.72 -9.50 2.77
N THR A 147 -5.78 -8.94 1.56
CA THR A 147 -7.01 -8.36 1.00
C THR A 147 -7.79 -9.33 0.10
N ARG A 148 -7.41 -10.61 0.10
CA ARG A 148 -8.05 -11.70 -0.67
C ARG A 148 -8.07 -11.40 -2.17
N ASN A 149 -6.89 -11.21 -2.74
CA ASN A 149 -6.77 -11.04 -4.19
C ASN A 149 -6.93 -12.37 -4.95
N ASP A 150 -6.86 -13.52 -4.27
CA ASP A 150 -7.07 -14.83 -4.87
C ASP A 150 -8.42 -14.93 -5.58
N GLY A 151 -8.39 -15.40 -6.83
CA GLY A 151 -9.55 -15.51 -7.71
C GLY A 151 -9.86 -14.24 -8.51
N LEU A 152 -9.14 -13.13 -8.28
CA LEU A 152 -9.19 -11.95 -9.15
C LEU A 152 -8.12 -12.04 -10.25
N LYS A 153 -8.51 -11.64 -11.47
CA LYS A 153 -7.64 -11.65 -12.65
C LYS A 153 -6.84 -10.37 -12.85
N SER A 154 -7.32 -9.26 -12.28
CA SER A 154 -6.75 -7.94 -12.51
C SER A 154 -6.49 -7.19 -11.21
N LEU A 155 -5.33 -6.54 -11.16
CA LEU A 155 -4.88 -5.65 -10.09
C LEU A 155 -4.54 -4.29 -10.71
N LEU A 156 -4.96 -3.20 -10.07
CA LEU A 156 -4.44 -1.86 -10.36
C LEU A 156 -3.66 -1.36 -9.15
N LEU A 157 -2.38 -1.10 -9.38
CA LEU A 157 -1.49 -0.44 -8.43
C LEU A 157 -1.39 1.04 -8.78
N ILE A 158 -1.60 1.90 -7.80
CA ILE A 158 -1.45 3.35 -7.91
C ILE A 158 -0.29 3.78 -7.03
N TYR A 159 0.68 4.47 -7.63
CA TYR A 159 1.87 4.94 -6.93
C TYR A 159 2.44 6.17 -7.62
N ASP A 160 2.90 7.15 -6.85
CA ASP A 160 3.49 8.39 -7.36
C ASP A 160 4.60 8.16 -8.38
N VAL A 161 5.50 7.23 -8.07
CA VAL A 161 6.66 6.95 -8.93
C VAL A 161 6.46 5.69 -9.77
N MET A 162 5.21 5.32 -10.06
CA MET A 162 4.85 4.10 -10.79
C MET A 162 5.58 3.94 -12.13
N CYS A 163 5.80 5.06 -12.84
CA CYS A 163 6.53 5.08 -14.11
C CYS A 163 7.95 4.51 -14.03
N GLN A 164 8.55 4.48 -12.84
CA GLN A 164 9.86 3.89 -12.55
C GLN A 164 9.70 2.57 -11.80
N TYR A 165 8.87 2.56 -10.76
CA TYR A 165 8.68 1.41 -9.90
C TYR A 165 8.31 0.13 -10.67
N LYS A 166 7.40 0.25 -11.65
CA LYS A 166 6.90 -0.91 -12.40
C LYS A 166 7.96 -1.59 -13.27
N VAL A 167 9.01 -0.87 -13.68
CA VAL A 167 9.95 -1.31 -14.71
C VAL A 167 10.64 -2.62 -14.32
N HIS A 168 10.97 -2.75 -13.04
CA HIS A 168 11.63 -3.93 -12.48
C HIS A 168 10.80 -4.61 -11.39
N LEU A 169 9.49 -4.33 -11.33
CA LEU A 169 8.63 -4.89 -10.29
C LEU A 169 8.57 -6.42 -10.39
N GLY A 170 8.36 -6.96 -11.58
CA GLY A 170 8.41 -8.41 -11.84
C GLY A 170 9.76 -9.00 -11.46
N ASP A 171 10.86 -8.40 -11.96
CA ASP A 171 12.22 -8.88 -11.66
C ASP A 171 12.53 -8.93 -10.15
N ARG A 172 12.02 -7.97 -9.35
CA ARG A 172 12.22 -7.96 -7.89
C ARG A 172 11.41 -9.05 -7.18
N PHE A 173 10.19 -9.33 -7.65
CA PHE A 173 9.39 -10.45 -7.16
C PHE A 173 10.09 -11.79 -7.47
N ASP A 174 10.55 -11.97 -8.72
CA ASP A 174 11.22 -13.19 -9.16
C ASP A 174 12.58 -13.42 -8.47
N ALA A 175 13.25 -12.35 -8.05
CA ALA A 175 14.52 -12.43 -7.30
C ALA A 175 14.34 -12.83 -5.83
N THR A 176 13.13 -12.73 -5.26
CA THR A 176 12.85 -13.05 -3.85
C THR A 176 11.53 -13.82 -3.65
N PRO A 177 11.33 -14.96 -4.35
CA PRO A 177 10.05 -15.68 -4.38
C PRO A 177 9.67 -16.35 -3.05
N GLU A 178 10.63 -16.54 -2.14
CA GLU A 178 10.37 -17.03 -0.78
C GLU A 178 9.63 -16.00 0.09
N HIS A 179 9.66 -14.72 -0.29
CA HIS A 179 9.10 -13.62 0.48
C HIS A 179 8.04 -12.82 -0.29
N LEU A 180 8.16 -12.73 -1.61
CA LEU A 180 7.26 -11.98 -2.48
C LEU A 180 6.48 -12.95 -3.36
N GLN A 181 5.16 -12.87 -3.32
CA GLN A 181 4.30 -13.78 -4.08
C GLN A 181 3.24 -13.02 -4.86
N TRP A 182 3.13 -13.36 -6.15
CA TRP A 182 1.96 -13.02 -6.94
C TRP A 182 0.87 -14.06 -6.70
N PRO A 183 -0.41 -13.65 -6.59
CA PRO A 183 -1.52 -14.60 -6.60
C PRO A 183 -1.53 -15.38 -7.92
N ASP A 184 -1.63 -16.71 -7.87
CA ASP A 184 -1.66 -17.57 -9.06
C ASP A 184 -2.78 -17.22 -10.05
N SER A 185 -3.87 -16.64 -9.53
CA SER A 185 -5.01 -16.23 -10.36
C SER A 185 -4.78 -14.94 -11.14
N LEU A 186 -3.74 -14.16 -10.80
CA LEU A 186 -3.54 -12.81 -11.32
C LEU A 186 -2.95 -12.86 -12.73
N ASP A 187 -3.72 -12.41 -13.72
CA ASP A 187 -3.30 -12.40 -15.13
C ASP A 187 -2.71 -11.04 -15.52
N THR A 188 -3.22 -9.94 -14.94
CA THR A 188 -2.86 -8.58 -15.35
C THR A 188 -2.61 -7.65 -14.17
N VAL A 189 -1.43 -7.00 -14.17
CA VAL A 189 -1.10 -5.88 -13.28
C VAL A 189 -1.13 -4.58 -14.06
N LEU A 190 -2.16 -3.78 -13.82
CA LEU A 190 -2.31 -2.42 -14.30
C LEU A 190 -1.59 -1.46 -13.35
N SER A 191 -1.18 -0.32 -13.87
CA SER A 191 -0.34 0.65 -13.17
C SER A 191 -0.85 2.06 -13.40
N ALA A 192 -0.96 2.85 -12.33
CA ALA A 192 -1.33 4.26 -12.40
C ALA A 192 -0.47 5.14 -11.49
N ILE A 193 -0.57 6.45 -11.72
CA ILE A 193 -0.06 7.52 -10.85
C ILE A 193 -1.28 8.33 -10.38
N GLY A 194 -1.29 8.81 -9.13
CA GLY A 194 -2.37 9.66 -8.63
C GLY A 194 -2.67 10.84 -9.55
N LYS A 195 -3.94 11.26 -9.66
CA LYS A 195 -4.38 12.31 -10.58
C LYS A 195 -3.66 13.63 -10.32
N PHE A 196 -3.32 13.95 -9.08
CA PHE A 196 -2.60 15.20 -8.78
C PHE A 196 -1.10 15.07 -9.08
N HIS A 197 -0.55 13.87 -8.91
CA HIS A 197 0.86 13.60 -9.12
C HIS A 197 1.21 13.44 -10.60
N VAL A 198 0.34 12.82 -11.41
CA VAL A 198 0.62 12.52 -12.82
C VAL A 198 0.90 13.77 -13.67
N HIS A 199 0.33 14.92 -13.31
CA HIS A 199 0.57 16.20 -13.99
C HIS A 199 1.98 16.77 -13.75
N THR A 200 2.65 16.33 -12.70
CA THR A 200 4.04 16.71 -12.39
C THR A 200 5.07 15.82 -13.10
N HIS A 201 4.60 14.76 -13.77
CA HIS A 201 5.43 13.87 -14.56
C HIS A 201 5.59 14.39 -15.99
N GLN A 202 6.46 13.76 -16.77
CA GLN A 202 6.52 14.02 -18.21
C GLN A 202 5.20 13.66 -18.90
N GLU A 203 4.89 14.32 -20.01
CA GLU A 203 3.61 14.18 -20.72
C GLU A 203 3.25 12.73 -21.08
N SER A 204 4.23 11.90 -21.45
CA SER A 204 4.00 10.48 -21.74
C SER A 204 3.46 9.68 -20.55
N CYS A 205 3.73 10.12 -19.31
CA CYS A 205 3.17 9.50 -18.10
C CYS A 205 1.67 9.80 -17.96
N LEU A 206 1.20 10.97 -18.39
CA LEU A 206 -0.23 11.31 -18.37
C LEU A 206 -1.03 10.30 -19.17
N TYR A 207 -0.63 10.05 -20.42
CA TYR A 207 -1.34 9.11 -21.29
C TYR A 207 -1.21 7.65 -20.87
N ARG A 208 -0.11 7.28 -20.20
CA ARG A 208 0.17 5.88 -19.81
C ARG A 208 -0.36 5.50 -18.44
N TYR A 209 -0.41 6.45 -17.51
CA TYR A 209 -0.62 6.17 -16.08
C TYR A 209 -1.72 7.01 -15.44
N SER A 210 -2.38 7.92 -16.16
CA SER A 210 -3.55 8.59 -15.58
C SER A 210 -4.65 7.56 -15.30
N PRO A 211 -5.20 7.51 -14.07
CA PRO A 211 -6.29 6.60 -13.73
C PRO A 211 -7.51 6.79 -14.64
N SER A 212 -7.70 8.01 -15.18
CA SER A 212 -8.78 8.35 -16.10
C SER A 212 -8.74 7.61 -17.45
N TYR A 213 -7.59 7.05 -17.83
CA TYR A 213 -7.41 6.34 -19.10
C TYR A 213 -7.30 4.82 -18.92
N ILE A 214 -7.42 4.31 -17.69
CA ILE A 214 -7.36 2.88 -17.40
C ILE A 214 -8.78 2.33 -17.46
N PRO A 215 -9.07 1.41 -18.39
CA PRO A 215 -10.36 0.74 -18.42
C PRO A 215 -10.67 0.12 -17.06
N ASP A 216 -11.94 0.17 -16.67
CA ASP A 216 -12.48 -0.54 -15.49
C ASP A 216 -12.02 -0.03 -14.12
N ALA A 217 -11.07 0.92 -14.10
CA ALA A 217 -10.63 1.58 -12.87
C ALA A 217 -11.72 2.43 -12.21
N ALA A 218 -12.79 2.77 -12.96
CA ALA A 218 -13.81 3.75 -12.59
C ALA A 218 -13.19 5.11 -12.23
N GLN A 219 -13.95 5.97 -11.52
CA GLN A 219 -13.42 7.26 -11.05
C GLN A 219 -12.62 7.07 -9.76
N VAL A 220 -11.29 6.97 -9.89
CA VAL A 220 -10.36 6.90 -8.74
C VAL A 220 -9.35 8.03 -8.85
N ALA A 221 -9.22 8.82 -7.78
CA ALA A 221 -8.24 9.90 -7.72
C ALA A 221 -6.81 9.38 -7.52
N GLY A 222 -6.63 8.33 -6.73
CA GLY A 222 -5.32 7.80 -6.34
C GLY A 222 -4.74 8.43 -5.07
N GLU A 223 -5.34 9.50 -4.56
CA GLU A 223 -4.85 10.33 -3.44
C GLU A 223 -5.45 9.94 -2.07
N ILE A 224 -5.92 8.70 -1.94
CA ILE A 224 -6.64 8.32 -0.73
C ILE A 224 -5.69 8.18 0.47
N VAL A 225 -4.43 7.80 0.22
CA VAL A 225 -3.48 7.42 1.27
C VAL A 225 -3.02 8.65 2.05
N GLU A 226 -2.80 9.77 1.38
CA GLU A 226 -2.49 11.09 1.93
C GLU A 226 -3.57 11.56 2.91
N SER A 227 -4.85 11.30 2.56
CA SER A 227 -5.98 11.60 3.44
C SER A 227 -5.99 10.69 4.68
N LEU A 228 -5.49 9.46 4.58
CA LEU A 228 -5.31 8.58 5.74
C LEU A 228 -4.16 9.03 6.61
N TRP A 229 -3.04 9.44 6.00
CA TRP A 229 -1.89 10.04 6.69
C TRP A 229 -2.26 11.29 7.45
N ALA A 230 -3.03 12.21 6.87
CA ALA A 230 -3.49 13.41 7.57
C ALA A 230 -4.21 13.11 8.90
N ARG A 231 -4.88 11.95 9.00
CA ARG A 231 -5.52 11.49 10.25
C ARG A 231 -4.52 10.79 11.17
N LEU A 232 -3.69 9.90 10.63
CA LEU A 232 -2.72 9.13 11.40
C LEU A 232 -1.60 10.00 11.99
N ASN A 233 -1.16 11.04 11.27
CA ASN A 233 -0.10 11.94 11.71
C ASN A 233 -0.40 12.64 13.04
N LYS A 234 -1.68 12.80 13.38
CA LYS A 234 -2.11 13.36 14.67
C LYS A 234 -1.67 12.51 15.86
N ILE A 235 -1.49 11.20 15.67
CA ILE A 235 -1.03 10.28 16.71
C ILE A 235 0.43 9.85 16.51
N SER A 236 0.94 9.90 15.29
CA SER A 236 2.33 9.49 14.98
C SER A 236 3.36 10.28 15.79
N VAL A 237 3.13 11.58 15.99
CA VAL A 237 4.03 12.45 16.76
C VAL A 237 4.18 11.98 18.21
N SER A 238 3.10 11.50 18.85
CA SER A 238 3.18 10.98 20.22
C SER A 238 3.87 9.62 20.32
N LEU A 239 3.96 8.88 19.21
CA LEU A 239 4.59 7.57 19.16
C LEU A 239 6.09 7.64 18.83
N ARG A 240 6.60 8.81 18.48
CA ARG A 240 7.98 9.02 18.04
C ARG A 240 9.05 8.57 19.03
N THR A 241 8.72 8.56 20.33
CA THR A 241 9.62 8.12 21.42
C THR A 241 9.05 6.95 22.21
N ALA A 242 7.99 6.30 21.72
CA ALA A 242 7.40 5.14 22.37
C ALA A 242 8.35 3.94 22.33
N SER A 243 8.01 2.85 23.00
CA SER A 243 8.64 1.57 22.66
C SER A 243 8.15 1.11 21.29
N ILE A 244 8.90 0.22 20.63
CA ILE A 244 8.58 -0.20 19.26
C ILE A 244 7.27 -0.96 19.23
N GLN A 245 7.06 -1.87 20.18
CA GLN A 245 5.82 -2.65 20.20
C GLN A 245 4.62 -1.80 20.56
N HIS A 246 4.75 -0.86 21.51
CA HIS A 246 3.69 0.09 21.82
C HIS A 246 3.34 0.97 20.60
N ARG A 247 4.34 1.45 19.85
CA ARG A 247 4.12 2.20 18.61
C ARG A 247 3.31 1.37 17.60
N ILE A 248 3.73 0.13 17.35
CA ILE A 248 3.07 -0.77 16.41
C ILE A 248 1.59 -0.97 16.81
N GLU A 249 1.34 -1.28 18.07
CA GLU A 249 -0.01 -1.57 18.57
C GLU A 249 -0.95 -0.36 18.49
N VAL A 250 -0.45 0.84 18.81
CA VAL A 250 -1.25 2.05 18.70
C VAL A 250 -1.52 2.40 17.23
N LEU A 251 -0.53 2.26 16.34
CA LEU A 251 -0.75 2.45 14.90
C LEU A 251 -1.80 1.46 14.37
N ASP A 252 -1.68 0.19 14.74
CA ASP A 252 -2.62 -0.87 14.37
C ASP A 252 -4.05 -0.56 14.83
N ASP A 253 -4.24 -0.13 16.09
CA ASP A 253 -5.55 0.22 16.63
C ASP A 253 -6.18 1.40 15.89
N HIS A 254 -5.41 2.46 15.63
CA HIS A 254 -5.90 3.63 14.91
C HIS A 254 -6.26 3.32 13.45
N MET A 255 -5.47 2.48 12.77
CA MET A 255 -5.80 2.00 11.42
C MET A 255 -7.03 1.10 11.44
N ASN A 256 -7.18 0.23 12.44
CA ASN A 256 -8.35 -0.62 12.57
C ASN A 256 -9.62 0.20 12.78
N ASN A 257 -9.57 1.22 13.65
CA ASN A 257 -10.67 2.16 13.86
C ASN A 257 -10.99 2.95 12.58
N SER A 258 -9.97 3.36 11.83
CA SER A 258 -10.14 4.02 10.53
C SER A 258 -10.88 3.14 9.52
N ASN A 259 -10.54 1.85 9.47
CA ASN A 259 -11.19 0.87 8.60
C ASN A 259 -12.61 0.53 9.10
N PHE A 260 -12.78 0.32 10.41
CA PHE A 260 -14.08 0.06 11.04
C PHE A 260 -15.09 1.15 10.70
N LYS A 261 -14.74 2.43 10.90
CA LYS A 261 -15.60 3.57 10.57
C LYS A 261 -16.03 3.55 9.10
N LYS A 262 -15.12 3.27 8.18
CA LYS A 262 -15.45 3.18 6.75
C LYS A 262 -16.42 2.05 6.44
N ILE A 263 -16.29 0.92 7.11
CA ILE A 263 -17.15 -0.24 6.91
C ILE A 263 -18.57 0.05 7.42
N ILE A 264 -18.71 0.57 8.65
CA ILE A 264 -20.04 0.83 9.23
C ILE A 264 -20.77 2.00 8.54
N HIS A 265 -20.03 2.95 7.96
CA HIS A 265 -20.60 4.08 7.21
C HIS A 265 -20.60 3.86 5.69
N ALA A 266 -20.29 2.65 5.19
CA ALA A 266 -20.22 2.37 3.76
C ALA A 266 -21.54 2.69 3.03
N GLY A 267 -22.69 2.44 3.67
CA GLY A 267 -24.01 2.75 3.12
C GLY A 267 -24.30 4.26 3.00
N GLU A 268 -23.75 5.08 3.89
CA GLU A 268 -23.91 6.54 3.87
C GLU A 268 -23.03 7.16 2.77
N HIS A 269 -21.83 6.61 2.55
CA HIS A 269 -20.91 7.06 1.51
C HIS A 269 -21.29 6.60 0.09
N ASN A 270 -22.04 5.50 -0.04
CA ASN A 270 -22.50 4.98 -1.33
C ASN A 270 -23.86 5.55 -1.77
N ALA A 271 -24.67 6.10 -0.83
CA ALA A 271 -26.01 6.60 -1.12
C ALA A 271 -26.05 7.97 -1.82
N GLU A 272 -24.99 8.77 -1.74
CA GLU A 272 -24.91 10.07 -2.43
C GLU A 272 -24.65 9.95 -3.96
N ALA A 273 -24.42 8.72 -4.47
CA ALA A 273 -24.07 8.47 -5.86
C ALA A 273 -25.18 7.83 -6.72
N ILE A 274 -26.39 7.66 -6.19
CA ILE A 274 -27.56 7.22 -6.97
C ILE A 274 -28.43 8.46 -7.23
N PRO A 275 -28.39 9.07 -8.43
CA PRO A 275 -29.43 10.01 -8.79
C PRO A 275 -30.76 9.26 -8.67
N GLN A 276 -31.66 9.77 -7.82
CA GLN A 276 -33.04 9.35 -7.87
C GLN A 276 -33.58 9.71 -9.25
N GLY A 277 -33.59 8.72 -10.15
CA GLY A 277 -34.10 8.86 -11.50
C GLY A 277 -35.59 9.18 -11.46
N SER A 278 -35.94 10.32 -12.05
CA SER A 278 -37.28 10.67 -12.54
C SER A 278 -37.67 9.81 -13.73
#